data_AF-A0A3D1B6U7-F1
#
_entry.id   AF-A0A3D1B6U7-F1
#
_cell.length_a   1.000
_cell.length_b   1.000
_cell.length_c   1.000
_cell.angle_alpha   90.00
_cell.angle_beta   90.00
_cell.angle_gamma   90.00
#
_symmetry.space_group_name_H-M   'P 1'
#
loop_
_entity.id
_entity.type
_entity.pdbx_description
1 polymer ?
#
loop_
_entity_poly.entity_id
_entity_poly.type
_entity_poly.pdbx_seq_one_letter_code
_entity_poly.pdbx_strand_id
1 'polypeptide(L)'
;FPSDTSQKPVEIAQAAIREAKLKYIDVVLVDTAGRLAIDAEMMAEIQAVHAAIKPAETLFVVDAMTGQDAANTAKAFGEALPLTGVVL
;
A
#
# COMPACT_ATOMS: atom_id res chain seq x y z
N PHE A 1 12.49 6.41 9.35
CA PHE A 1 12.93 5.01 9.45
C PHE A 1 13.92 4.77 8.32
N PRO A 2 15.20 4.51 8.59
CA PRO A 2 16.18 4.21 7.54
C PRO A 2 15.90 2.83 6.94
N SER A 3 15.84 2.76 5.61
CA SER A 3 15.67 1.53 4.84
C SER A 3 16.43 1.62 3.52
N ASP A 4 16.74 0.48 2.91
CA ASP A 4 17.45 0.39 1.64
C ASP A 4 16.75 -0.56 0.64
N THR A 5 17.15 -0.50 -0.64
CA THR A 5 16.51 -1.24 -1.74
C THR A 5 16.81 -2.73 -1.75
N SER A 6 17.73 -3.22 -0.93
CA SER A 6 18.00 -4.66 -0.79
C SER A 6 17.03 -5.35 0.18
N GLN A 7 16.30 -4.57 0.98
CA GLN A 7 15.35 -5.09 1.95
C GLN A 7 14.00 -5.38 1.30
N LYS A 8 13.30 -6.41 1.81
CA LYS A 8 11.97 -6.74 1.32
C LYS A 8 10.93 -5.73 1.85
N PRO A 9 9.98 -5.25 1.03
CA PRO A 9 8.97 -4.29 1.46
C PRO A 9 8.15 -4.74 2.68
N VAL A 10 7.86 -6.03 2.80
CA VAL A 10 7.20 -6.62 3.98
C VAL A 10 8.02 -6.40 5.25
N GLU A 11 9.34 -6.61 5.18
CA GLU A 11 10.24 -6.46 6.33
C GLU A 11 10.38 -5.00 6.74
N ILE A 12 10.48 -4.09 5.75
CA ILE A 12 10.53 -2.64 5.98
C ILE A 12 9.24 -2.19 6.70
N ALA A 13 8.07 -2.55 6.18
CA ALA A 13 6.79 -2.12 6.74
C ALA A 13 6.58 -2.64 8.17
N GLN A 14 6.90 -3.92 8.42
CA GLN A 14 6.83 -4.48 9.77
C GLN A 14 7.81 -3.81 10.74
N ALA A 15 9.03 -3.53 10.30
CA ALA A 15 10.04 -2.88 11.12
C ALA A 15 9.67 -1.42 11.44
N ALA A 16 9.14 -0.68 10.46
CA ALA A 16 8.65 0.67 10.64
C ALA A 16 7.51 0.74 11.67
N ILE A 17 6.55 -0.19 11.62
CA ILE A 17 5.46 -0.26 12.60
C ILE A 17 5.98 -0.63 14.00
N ARG A 18 6.95 -1.54 14.10
CA ARG A 18 7.59 -1.86 15.40
C ARG A 18 8.27 -0.64 15.99
N GLU A 19 9.05 0.09 15.20
CA GLU A 19 9.72 1.32 15.64
C GLU A 19 8.71 2.39 16.04
N ALA A 20 7.64 2.58 15.28
CA ALA A 20 6.57 3.52 15.59
C ALA A 20 5.92 3.23 16.95
N LYS A 21 5.65 1.94 17.25
CA LYS A 21 5.13 1.52 18.56
C LYS A 21 6.10 1.84 19.70
N LEU A 22 7.40 1.62 19.52
CA LEU A 22 8.43 1.93 20.53
C LEU A 22 8.58 3.44 20.76
N LYS A 23 8.33 4.25 19.74
CA LYS A 23 8.46 5.70 19.77
C LYS A 23 7.15 6.44 20.07
N TYR A 24 6.07 5.72 20.39
CA TYR A 24 4.75 6.29 20.64
C TYR A 24 4.24 7.17 19.49
N ILE A 25 4.45 6.73 18.25
CA ILE A 25 3.93 7.39 17.05
C ILE A 25 2.50 6.90 16.82
N ASP A 26 1.55 7.83 16.72
CA ASP A 26 0.13 7.52 16.55
C ASP A 26 -0.22 7.07 15.12
N VAL A 27 0.43 7.66 14.11
CA VAL A 27 0.12 7.46 12.69
C VAL A 27 1.37 7.08 11.90
N VAL A 28 1.27 6.01 11.11
CA VAL A 28 2.31 5.56 10.19
C VAL A 28 1.73 5.53 8.78
N LEU A 29 2.31 6.33 7.89
CA LEU A 29 2.02 6.27 6.46
C LEU A 29 3.01 5.33 5.78
N VAL A 30 2.50 4.31 5.12
CA VAL A 30 3.30 3.38 4.33
C VAL A 30 3.10 3.72 2.86
N ASP A 31 4.10 4.36 2.26
CA ASP A 31 4.13 4.63 0.83
C ASP A 31 4.63 3.39 0.08
N THR A 32 3.96 3.04 -1.00
CA THR A 32 4.22 1.82 -1.76
C THR A 32 4.50 2.17 -3.20
N ALA A 33 5.40 1.43 -3.85
CA ALA A 33 5.66 1.63 -5.27
C ALA A 33 4.35 1.57 -6.08
N GLY A 34 4.22 2.43 -7.09
CA GLY A 34 3.12 2.38 -8.04
C GLY A 34 3.09 1.05 -8.79
N ARG A 35 1.91 0.45 -8.92
CA ARG A 35 1.71 -0.84 -9.57
C ARG A 35 0.63 -0.70 -10.65
N LEU A 36 0.81 -1.39 -11.76
CA LEU A 36 -0.26 -1.59 -12.72
C LEU A 36 -1.11 -2.77 -12.25
N ALA A 37 -2.44 -2.67 -12.32
CA ALA A 37 -3.34 -3.73 -11.89
C ALA A 37 -3.12 -5.08 -12.60
N ILE A 38 -2.44 -5.06 -13.75
CA ILE A 38 -2.11 -6.24 -14.55
C ILE A 38 -0.82 -6.97 -14.11
N ASP A 39 -0.02 -6.36 -13.21
CA ASP A 39 1.23 -6.96 -12.75
C ASP A 39 0.98 -7.89 -11.56
N ALA A 40 0.82 -9.17 -11.85
CA ALA A 40 0.48 -10.18 -10.84
C ALA A 40 1.57 -10.37 -9.77
N GLU A 41 2.85 -10.26 -10.13
CA GLU A 41 3.96 -10.39 -9.17
C GLU A 41 3.95 -9.22 -8.20
N MET A 42 3.81 -8.01 -8.76
CA MET A 42 3.70 -6.84 -7.94
C MET A 42 2.42 -6.85 -7.08
N MET A 43 1.29 -7.31 -7.59
CA MET A 43 0.05 -7.41 -6.79
C MET A 43 0.17 -8.43 -5.63
N ALA A 44 0.86 -9.55 -5.85
CA ALA A 44 1.11 -10.52 -4.79
C ALA A 44 2.00 -9.95 -3.66
N GLU A 45 2.99 -9.15 -4.01
CA GLU A 45 3.87 -8.51 -3.03
C GLU A 45 3.12 -7.51 -2.14
N ILE A 46 2.26 -6.66 -2.72
CA ILE A 46 1.49 -5.69 -1.92
C ILE A 46 0.43 -6.38 -1.07
N GLN A 47 -0.16 -7.48 -1.55
CA GLN A 47 -1.02 -8.34 -0.72
C GLN A 47 -0.27 -8.91 0.48
N ALA A 48 0.98 -9.35 0.28
CA ALA A 48 1.83 -9.83 1.37
C ALA A 48 2.14 -8.72 2.39
N VAL A 49 2.44 -7.50 1.92
CA VAL A 49 2.65 -6.34 2.80
C VAL A 49 1.37 -6.04 3.60
N HIS A 50 0.23 -5.93 2.93
CA HIS A 50 -1.06 -5.66 3.56
C HIS A 50 -1.42 -6.71 4.61
N ALA A 51 -1.26 -8.00 4.28
CA ALA A 51 -1.51 -9.10 5.21
C ALA A 51 -0.57 -9.09 6.43
N ALA A 52 0.68 -8.69 6.22
CA ALA A 52 1.70 -8.63 7.27
C ALA A 52 1.46 -7.49 8.27
N ILE A 53 0.98 -6.33 7.81
CA ILE A 53 0.83 -5.14 8.65
C ILE A 53 -0.60 -4.86 9.10
N LYS A 54 -1.61 -5.39 8.40
CA LYS A 54 -3.04 -5.22 8.68
C LYS A 54 -3.40 -3.73 8.92
N PRO A 55 -3.24 -2.88 7.90
CA PRO A 55 -3.45 -1.45 8.05
C PRO A 55 -4.91 -1.15 8.40
N ALA A 56 -5.14 -0.06 9.13
CA ALA A 56 -6.50 0.42 9.42
C ALA A 56 -7.17 1.00 8.17
N GLU A 57 -6.38 1.66 7.32
CA GLU A 57 -6.82 2.29 6.09
C GLU A 57 -5.92 1.86 4.92
N THR A 58 -6.54 1.54 3.78
CA THR A 58 -5.86 1.28 2.51
C THR A 58 -6.42 2.25 1.48
N LEU A 59 -5.63 3.28 1.17
CA LEU A 59 -6.05 4.38 0.31
C LEU A 59 -5.56 4.17 -1.12
N PHE A 60 -6.50 4.19 -2.08
CA PHE A 60 -6.16 4.19 -3.49
C PHE A 60 -5.97 5.61 -4.00
N VAL A 61 -4.78 5.92 -4.49
CA VAL A 61 -4.42 7.26 -4.99
C VAL A 61 -4.55 7.26 -6.51
N VAL A 62 -5.36 8.17 -7.05
CA VAL A 62 -5.60 8.29 -8.49
C VAL A 62 -5.46 9.73 -8.95
N ASP A 63 -4.95 9.92 -10.17
CA ASP A 63 -4.88 11.23 -10.81
C ASP A 63 -6.26 11.64 -11.34
N ALA A 64 -6.70 12.85 -11.03
CA ALA A 64 -7.94 13.45 -11.52
C ALA A 64 -8.05 13.46 -13.06
N MET A 65 -6.93 13.46 -13.77
CA MET A 65 -6.89 13.40 -15.24
C MET A 65 -7.25 12.01 -15.82
N THR A 66 -7.25 10.96 -15.00
CA THR A 66 -7.49 9.56 -15.42
C THR A 66 -8.94 9.35 -15.89
N GLY A 67 -9.86 10.27 -15.59
CA GLY A 67 -11.24 10.25 -16.07
C GLY A 67 -11.98 8.97 -15.66
N GLN A 68 -12.72 8.36 -16.59
CA GLN A 68 -13.51 7.15 -16.30
C GLN A 68 -12.65 5.89 -16.08
N ASP A 69 -11.40 5.87 -16.53
CA ASP A 69 -10.48 4.72 -16.33
C ASP A 69 -10.03 4.56 -14.87
N ALA A 70 -10.15 5.63 -14.06
CA ALA A 70 -9.95 5.57 -12.62
C ALA A 70 -10.87 4.53 -11.95
N ALA A 71 -12.13 4.46 -12.37
CA ALA A 71 -13.11 3.54 -11.79
C ALA A 71 -12.79 2.08 -12.11
N ASN A 72 -12.33 1.80 -13.32
CA ASN A 72 -11.92 0.44 -13.73
C ASN A 72 -10.68 -0.01 -12.97
N THR A 73 -9.69 0.89 -12.81
CA THR A 73 -8.46 0.60 -12.08
C THR A 73 -8.73 0.40 -10.60
N ALA A 74 -9.53 1.27 -9.99
CA ALA A 74 -9.94 1.14 -8.59
C ALA A 74 -10.68 -0.19 -8.33
N LYS A 75 -11.54 -0.62 -9.27
CA LYS A 75 -12.22 -1.92 -9.17
C LYS A 75 -11.25 -3.09 -9.19
N ALA A 76 -10.31 -3.11 -10.13
CA ALA A 76 -9.31 -4.18 -10.22
C ALA A 76 -8.41 -4.23 -8.97
N PHE A 77 -8.02 -3.07 -8.43
CA PHE A 77 -7.29 -3.00 -7.16
C PHE A 77 -8.13 -3.43 -5.96
N GLY A 78 -9.42 -3.05 -5.93
CA GLY A 78 -10.37 -3.44 -4.87
C GLY A 78 -10.66 -4.94 -4.83
N GLU A 79 -10.55 -5.64 -5.96
CA GLU A 79 -10.66 -7.10 -6.01
C GLU A 79 -9.43 -7.79 -5.39
N ALA A 80 -8.25 -7.15 -5.47
CA ALA A 80 -7.01 -7.71 -4.96
C ALA A 80 -6.67 -7.26 -3.52
N LEU A 81 -7.10 -6.07 -3.11
CA LEU A 81 -6.82 -5.46 -1.81
C LEU A 81 -8.10 -4.82 -1.25
N PRO A 82 -8.39 -4.96 0.05
CA PRO A 82 -9.54 -4.31 0.65
C PRO A 82 -9.26 -2.80 0.81
N LEU A 83 -9.68 -2.03 -0.20
CA LEU A 83 -9.58 -0.57 -0.19
C LEU A 83 -10.62 0.03 0.76
N THR A 84 -10.22 1.04 1.53
CA THR A 84 -11.10 1.74 2.48
C THR A 84 -11.42 3.16 2.03
N GLY A 85 -10.59 3.76 1.18
CA GLY A 85 -10.77 5.11 0.69
C GLY A 85 -10.05 5.39 -0.62
N VAL A 86 -10.33 6.56 -1.18
CA VAL A 86 -9.73 7.06 -2.43
C VAL A 86 -9.22 8.48 -2.19
N VAL A 87 -8.04 8.79 -2.74
CA VAL A 87 -7.47 10.13 -2.81
C VAL A 87 -7.40 10.56 -4.27
N LEU A 88 -7.93 11.74 -4.58
CA LEU A 88 -8.08 12.30 -5.94
C LEU A 88 -7.52 13.71 -6.02
#